data_AF-A0A6P2FCZ9-F1
#
_entry.id   AF-A0A6P2FCZ9-F1
#
_cell.length_a   1.000
_cell.length_b   1.000
_cell.length_c   1.000
_cell.angle_alpha   90.00
_cell.angle_beta   90.00
_cell.angle_gamma   90.00
#
_symmetry.space_group_name_H-M   'P 1'
#
loop_
_entity.id
_entity.type
_entity.pdbx_description
1 polymer ?
#
loop_
_entity_poly.entity_id
_entity_poly.type
_entity_poly.pdbx_seq_one_letter_code
_entity_poly.pdbx_strand_id
1 'polypeptide(L)'
;MNLIRKTPWATGPRAAACLLSIALLSGCATYWDARRADRLLAQGQTDAGLAMLEGLAKEDPAQYRLRYMQVRDGALREMLASARQLASRGKPAEAEETYRAMLRIDPQNELALSGIDALARGSREAEYLAKANAALKNGDTDAALDALQAVLSANPGQPEAQRLQQGIELQRNRGLAADPVLSDALRKPVTLELRDVALPTVLEILSRTSNVNFILDKDLKNDIRTTIFAKNTSVADALNLVLRTNQLARKVLNESTLLIYADTEEKRRHYEDLVIRTFHLKNADPRKMQELVKTLIAPKSMVVDDRLKMMIVRDNLDVIAATERLVAAYDVADPEVLLEVEILEINANGLLNAGIQYPNRLAAGVRGSAGVPGQLTVDELRGLGRNSFQLFLPDPLLVLNLKQTGEDSKTLANPRIRVSNRQKAKVLIGDKVPVITTTINQNSSASTESINYLDVGLKLEVTPEIHVNSEVTIAIELEVSSVVKEIRSTTGLLAYQIGTRNANTVLRLRDGETQVLAGLIKDEQSRSSAGIPGLGEVPGVGRVFSNQTDTKGRSEIVLLITPRIVRTMPMPAAHVLEFPSGTFDNASVRPMRLTPGGQYGGAPAVLSPAEPSP
;
A
#
# COMPACT_ATOMS: atom_id res chain seq x y z
N MET A 1 24.84 -44.88 -72.72
CA MET A 1 23.45 -44.59 -73.15
C MET A 1 23.04 -43.28 -72.50
N ASN A 2 23.22 -42.13 -73.17
CA ASN A 2 22.17 -41.37 -73.90
C ASN A 2 20.92 -41.14 -73.03
N LEU A 3 20.39 -39.95 -72.76
CA LEU A 3 20.46 -38.65 -73.42
C LEU A 3 19.85 -37.59 -72.48
N ILE A 4 20.39 -36.37 -72.52
CA ILE A 4 19.81 -35.14 -71.99
C ILE A 4 18.51 -34.82 -72.76
N ARG A 5 17.40 -34.56 -72.06
CA ARG A 5 16.23 -33.85 -72.63
C ARG A 5 15.79 -32.72 -71.70
N LYS A 6 15.99 -31.50 -72.16
CA LYS A 6 15.30 -30.28 -71.70
C LYS A 6 13.82 -30.36 -72.10
N THR A 7 12.91 -29.97 -71.22
CA THR A 7 11.54 -29.56 -71.56
C THR A 7 11.31 -28.15 -70.99
N PRO A 8 10.62 -27.24 -71.73
CA PRO A 8 10.40 -25.87 -71.29
C PRO A 8 9.06 -25.73 -70.54
N TRP A 9 9.07 -25.08 -69.38
CA TRP A 9 7.85 -24.52 -68.79
C TRP A 9 7.42 -23.30 -69.59
N ALA A 10 6.44 -23.48 -70.46
CA ALA A 10 5.63 -22.40 -71.00
C ALA A 10 4.33 -22.32 -70.18
N THR A 11 4.37 -21.63 -69.04
CA THR A 11 3.16 -21.23 -68.29
C THR A 11 2.76 -19.83 -68.76
N GLY A 12 1.76 -19.79 -69.65
CA GLY A 12 1.23 -18.54 -70.18
C GLY A 12 0.45 -17.71 -69.14
N PRO A 13 0.26 -16.41 -69.40
CA PRO A 13 -0.35 -15.43 -68.47
C PRO A 13 -1.81 -15.71 -68.08
N ARG A 14 -2.47 -16.70 -68.70
CA ARG A 14 -3.86 -17.08 -68.42
C ARG A 14 -4.02 -17.90 -67.13
N ALA A 15 -3.03 -18.72 -66.76
CA ALA A 15 -3.09 -19.50 -65.51
C ALA A 15 -2.86 -18.61 -64.27
N ALA A 16 -1.97 -17.61 -64.39
CA ALA A 16 -1.75 -16.60 -63.37
C ALA A 16 -2.98 -15.69 -63.21
N ALA A 17 -3.66 -15.33 -64.32
CA ALA A 17 -4.89 -14.55 -64.27
C ALA A 17 -6.04 -15.30 -63.56
N CYS A 18 -6.22 -16.60 -63.81
CA CYS A 18 -7.23 -17.41 -63.12
C CYS A 18 -6.98 -17.53 -61.60
N LEU A 19 -5.72 -17.73 -61.18
CA LEU A 19 -5.35 -17.76 -59.77
C LEU A 19 -5.54 -16.39 -59.09
N LEU A 20 -5.26 -15.29 -59.79
CA LEU A 20 -5.51 -13.93 -59.29
C LEU A 20 -7.01 -13.64 -59.12
N SER A 21 -7.85 -14.10 -60.07
CA SER A 21 -9.31 -13.91 -59.99
C SER A 21 -9.97 -14.73 -58.87
N ILE A 22 -9.45 -15.92 -58.55
CA ILE A 22 -9.96 -16.72 -57.42
C ILE A 22 -9.59 -16.06 -56.08
N ALA A 23 -8.39 -15.47 -55.96
CA ALA A 23 -7.98 -14.70 -54.78
C ALA A 23 -8.77 -13.39 -54.59
N LEU A 24 -9.16 -12.73 -55.68
CA LEU A 24 -9.99 -11.53 -55.66
C LEU A 24 -11.45 -11.82 -55.28
N LEU A 25 -11.99 -13.00 -55.65
CA LEU A 25 -13.36 -13.40 -55.31
C LEU A 25 -13.49 -13.78 -53.83
N SER A 26 -12.48 -14.43 -53.23
CA SER A 26 -12.48 -14.74 -51.79
C SER A 26 -12.43 -13.49 -50.90
N GLY A 27 -11.76 -12.41 -51.32
CA GLY A 27 -11.73 -11.15 -50.58
C GLY A 27 -13.05 -10.35 -50.62
N CYS A 28 -13.93 -10.62 -51.60
CA CYS A 28 -15.21 -9.93 -51.72
C CYS A 28 -16.28 -10.49 -50.79
N ALA A 29 -16.29 -11.81 -50.54
CA ALA A 29 -17.29 -12.45 -49.68
C ALA A 29 -17.11 -12.07 -48.20
N THR A 30 -15.89 -12.17 -47.69
CA THR A 30 -15.51 -11.77 -46.32
C THR A 30 -15.75 -10.28 -46.04
N TYR A 31 -15.62 -9.41 -47.04
CA TYR A 31 -15.93 -7.98 -46.92
C TYR A 31 -17.43 -7.71 -46.66
N TRP A 32 -18.33 -8.38 -47.37
CA TRP A 32 -19.78 -8.20 -47.18
C TRP A 32 -20.26 -8.75 -45.84
N ASP A 33 -19.68 -9.86 -45.40
CA ASP A 33 -19.98 -10.47 -44.12
C ASP A 33 -19.52 -9.62 -42.94
N ALA A 34 -18.33 -9.02 -43.02
CA ALA A 34 -17.87 -8.04 -42.02
C ALA A 34 -18.82 -6.83 -41.91
N ARG A 35 -19.29 -6.32 -43.05
CA ARG A 35 -20.24 -5.19 -43.10
C ARG A 35 -21.64 -5.54 -42.58
N ARG A 36 -22.02 -6.82 -42.66
CA ARG A 36 -23.26 -7.33 -42.07
C ARG A 36 -23.12 -7.44 -40.55
N ALA A 37 -21.98 -7.90 -40.07
CA ALA A 37 -21.68 -7.93 -38.64
C ALA A 37 -21.73 -6.51 -38.03
N ASP A 38 -21.13 -5.51 -38.69
CA ASP A 38 -21.19 -4.11 -38.24
C ASP A 38 -22.62 -3.56 -38.17
N ARG A 39 -23.50 -3.96 -39.11
CA ARG A 39 -24.92 -3.57 -39.08
C ARG A 39 -25.67 -4.18 -37.90
N LEU A 40 -25.38 -5.44 -37.56
CA LEU A 40 -25.98 -6.11 -36.40
C LEU A 40 -25.55 -5.44 -35.08
N LEU A 41 -24.26 -5.10 -34.97
CA LEU A 41 -23.74 -4.35 -33.82
C LEU A 41 -24.39 -2.97 -33.70
N ALA A 42 -24.57 -2.25 -34.80
CA ALA A 42 -25.23 -0.94 -34.82
C ALA A 42 -26.73 -1.01 -34.44
N GLN A 43 -27.38 -2.16 -34.63
CA GLN A 43 -28.78 -2.40 -34.25
C GLN A 43 -28.94 -2.90 -32.81
N GLY A 44 -27.85 -2.99 -32.03
CA GLY A 44 -27.87 -3.50 -30.65
C GLY A 44 -27.99 -5.03 -30.56
N GLN A 45 -27.87 -5.75 -31.67
CA GLN A 45 -27.86 -7.22 -31.71
C GLN A 45 -26.43 -7.74 -31.51
N THR A 46 -25.88 -7.47 -30.34
CA THR A 46 -24.46 -7.68 -30.02
C THR A 46 -24.04 -9.14 -30.13
N ASP A 47 -24.88 -10.08 -29.68
CA ASP A 47 -24.61 -11.51 -29.73
C ASP A 47 -24.49 -12.03 -31.17
N ALA A 48 -25.42 -11.63 -32.05
CA ALA A 48 -25.42 -12.02 -33.45
C ALA A 48 -24.24 -11.39 -34.22
N GLY A 49 -23.91 -10.13 -33.93
CA GLY A 49 -22.74 -9.45 -34.49
C GLY A 49 -21.42 -10.08 -34.06
N LEU A 50 -21.29 -10.47 -32.79
CA LEU A 50 -20.11 -11.14 -32.25
C LEU A 50 -19.91 -12.54 -32.83
N ALA A 51 -20.97 -13.35 -32.93
CA ALA A 51 -20.89 -14.68 -33.53
C ALA A 51 -20.43 -14.63 -34.99
N MET A 52 -20.89 -13.62 -35.73
CA MET A 52 -20.48 -13.41 -37.12
C MET A 52 -19.01 -12.96 -37.23
N LEU A 53 -18.55 -12.05 -36.36
CA LEU A 53 -17.13 -11.66 -36.28
C LEU A 53 -16.22 -12.80 -35.80
N GLU A 54 -16.70 -13.68 -34.93
CA GLU A 54 -15.95 -14.86 -34.48
C GLU A 54 -15.71 -15.84 -35.65
N GLY A 55 -16.73 -16.06 -36.49
CA GLY A 55 -16.60 -16.85 -37.71
C GLY A 55 -15.53 -16.27 -38.65
N LEU A 56 -15.60 -14.97 -38.92
CA LEU A 56 -14.62 -14.28 -39.76
C LEU A 56 -13.20 -14.30 -39.17
N ALA A 57 -13.06 -14.22 -37.85
CA ALA A 57 -11.77 -14.30 -37.18
C ALA A 57 -11.15 -15.71 -37.18
N LYS A 58 -11.97 -16.77 -37.32
CA LYS A 58 -11.48 -18.15 -37.53
C LYS A 58 -11.01 -18.38 -38.96
N GLU A 59 -11.67 -17.74 -39.93
CA GLU A 59 -11.30 -17.82 -41.35
C GLU A 59 -10.06 -16.99 -41.70
N ASP A 60 -9.99 -15.73 -41.25
CA ASP A 60 -8.82 -14.86 -41.41
C ASP A 60 -8.41 -14.17 -40.09
N PRO A 61 -7.50 -14.79 -39.32
CA PRO A 61 -7.00 -14.24 -38.07
C PRO A 61 -6.21 -12.94 -38.21
N ALA A 62 -5.57 -12.68 -39.36
CA ALA A 62 -4.70 -11.52 -39.52
C ALA A 62 -5.50 -10.23 -39.61
N GLN A 63 -6.69 -10.29 -40.22
CA GLN A 63 -7.52 -9.12 -40.45
C GLN A 63 -8.59 -8.89 -39.37
N TYR A 64 -9.27 -9.93 -38.89
CA TYR A 64 -10.49 -9.78 -38.07
C TYR A 64 -10.31 -10.10 -36.58
N ARG A 65 -9.22 -10.77 -36.19
CA ARG A 65 -9.01 -11.17 -34.79
C ARG A 65 -8.96 -9.97 -33.85
N LEU A 66 -8.22 -8.92 -34.19
CA LEU A 66 -8.13 -7.72 -33.35
C LEU A 66 -9.49 -7.03 -33.20
N ARG A 67 -10.27 -6.98 -34.28
CA ARG A 67 -11.60 -6.35 -34.29
C ARG A 67 -12.60 -7.14 -33.45
N TYR A 68 -12.62 -8.46 -33.59
CA TYR A 68 -13.44 -9.34 -32.75
C TYR A 68 -13.14 -9.13 -31.26
N MET A 69 -11.86 -9.13 -30.88
CA MET A 69 -11.45 -8.90 -29.48
C MET A 69 -11.95 -7.55 -28.95
N GLN A 70 -11.80 -6.47 -29.73
CA GLN A 70 -12.28 -5.13 -29.32
C GLN A 70 -13.79 -5.08 -29.07
N VAL A 71 -14.59 -5.65 -29.96
CA VAL A 71 -16.06 -5.65 -29.83
C VAL A 71 -16.49 -6.54 -28.67
N ARG A 72 -15.88 -7.72 -28.53
CA ARG A 72 -16.15 -8.66 -27.44
C ARG A 72 -15.85 -8.03 -26.09
N ASP A 73 -14.67 -7.44 -25.94
CA ASP A 73 -14.24 -6.81 -24.68
C ASP A 73 -15.04 -5.53 -24.37
N GLY A 74 -15.61 -4.87 -25.38
CA GLY A 74 -16.59 -3.79 -25.22
C GLY A 74 -17.91 -4.31 -24.64
N ALA A 75 -18.51 -5.33 -25.25
CA ALA A 75 -19.76 -5.94 -24.82
C ALA A 75 -19.65 -6.51 -23.39
N LEU A 76 -18.56 -7.22 -23.09
CA LEU A 76 -18.31 -7.77 -21.76
C LEU A 76 -18.22 -6.68 -20.68
N ARG A 77 -17.65 -5.51 -21.00
CA ARG A 77 -17.57 -4.37 -20.05
C ARG A 77 -18.95 -3.79 -19.74
N GLU A 78 -19.81 -3.67 -20.74
CA GLU A 78 -21.17 -3.18 -20.56
C GLU A 78 -22.02 -4.15 -19.72
N MET A 79 -21.94 -5.45 -20.01
CA MET A 79 -22.60 -6.50 -19.23
C MET A 79 -22.11 -6.52 -17.77
N LEU A 80 -20.81 -6.37 -17.55
CA LEU A 80 -20.23 -6.30 -16.20
C LEU A 80 -20.76 -5.10 -15.42
N ALA A 81 -20.86 -3.93 -16.05
CA ALA A 81 -21.41 -2.73 -15.42
C ALA A 81 -22.89 -2.94 -15.03
N SER A 82 -23.68 -3.54 -15.93
CA SER A 82 -25.08 -3.89 -15.67
C SER A 82 -25.22 -4.88 -14.50
N ALA A 83 -24.42 -5.96 -14.49
CA ALA A 83 -24.43 -6.97 -13.42
C ALA A 83 -24.11 -6.36 -12.05
N ARG A 84 -23.12 -5.46 -11.96
CA ARG A 84 -22.78 -4.75 -10.72
C ARG A 84 -23.90 -3.82 -10.25
N GLN A 85 -24.57 -3.14 -11.18
CA GLN A 85 -25.71 -2.28 -10.87
C GLN A 85 -26.92 -3.08 -10.37
N LEU A 86 -27.17 -4.26 -10.92
CA LEU A 86 -28.23 -5.15 -10.44
C LEU A 86 -27.92 -5.68 -9.04
N ALA A 87 -26.66 -6.04 -8.79
CA ALA A 87 -26.21 -6.46 -7.47
C ALA A 87 -26.38 -5.36 -6.42
N SER A 88 -26.02 -4.11 -6.73
CA SER A 88 -26.17 -2.99 -5.78
C SER A 88 -27.63 -2.60 -5.50
N ARG A 89 -28.54 -2.90 -6.42
CA ARG A 89 -30.00 -2.71 -6.25
C ARG A 89 -30.68 -3.85 -5.48
N GLY A 90 -29.93 -4.80 -4.93
CA GLY A 90 -30.48 -5.91 -4.18
C GLY A 90 -31.17 -6.97 -5.04
N LYS A 91 -30.80 -7.09 -6.32
CA LYS A 91 -31.31 -8.09 -7.26
C LYS A 91 -30.23 -9.11 -7.66
N PRO A 92 -29.77 -9.96 -6.73
CA PRO A 92 -28.64 -10.87 -6.98
C PRO A 92 -28.93 -11.93 -8.06
N ALA A 93 -30.19 -12.37 -8.20
CA ALA A 93 -30.57 -13.36 -9.21
C ALA A 93 -30.43 -12.82 -10.65
N GLU A 94 -30.89 -11.60 -10.91
CA GLU A 94 -30.74 -10.93 -12.22
C GLU A 94 -29.27 -10.64 -12.54
N ALA A 95 -28.48 -10.28 -11.52
CA ALA A 95 -27.03 -10.08 -11.66
C ALA A 95 -26.30 -11.39 -12.01
N GLU A 96 -26.68 -12.50 -11.36
CA GLU A 96 -26.10 -13.82 -11.65
C GLU A 96 -26.41 -14.27 -13.08
N GLU A 97 -27.63 -14.05 -13.57
CA GLU A 97 -28.00 -14.36 -14.96
C GLU A 97 -27.12 -13.58 -15.95
N THR A 98 -26.84 -12.31 -15.66
CA THR A 98 -25.96 -11.47 -16.49
C THR A 98 -24.52 -11.98 -16.47
N TYR A 99 -23.98 -12.40 -15.32
CA TYR A 99 -22.66 -13.02 -15.25
C TYR A 99 -22.60 -14.36 -15.99
N ARG A 100 -23.65 -15.20 -15.90
CA ARG A 100 -23.74 -16.44 -16.69
C ARG A 100 -23.83 -16.15 -18.18
N ALA A 101 -24.47 -15.06 -18.60
CA ALA A 101 -24.47 -14.61 -19.98
C ALA A 101 -23.06 -14.21 -20.47
N MET A 102 -22.26 -13.55 -19.63
CA MET A 102 -20.84 -13.28 -19.94
C MET A 102 -20.03 -14.56 -20.14
N LEU A 103 -20.25 -15.60 -19.32
CA LEU A 103 -19.57 -16.90 -19.45
C LEU A 103 -19.94 -17.67 -20.72
N ARG A 104 -21.10 -17.38 -21.33
CA ARG A 104 -21.45 -17.93 -22.65
C ARG A 104 -20.60 -17.32 -23.77
N ILE A 105 -20.17 -16.06 -23.62
CA ILE A 105 -19.32 -15.35 -24.59
C ILE A 105 -17.84 -15.68 -24.33
N ASP A 106 -17.43 -15.67 -23.06
CA ASP A 106 -16.06 -16.01 -22.65
C ASP A 106 -16.10 -16.95 -21.42
N PRO A 107 -15.96 -18.27 -21.64
CA PRO A 107 -16.00 -19.26 -20.55
C PRO A 107 -14.90 -19.09 -19.50
N GLN A 108 -13.79 -18.40 -19.81
CA GLN A 108 -12.65 -18.22 -18.91
C GLN A 108 -12.62 -16.82 -18.25
N ASN A 109 -13.70 -16.06 -18.35
CA ASN A 109 -13.75 -14.71 -17.80
C ASN A 109 -13.74 -14.72 -16.26
N GLU A 110 -12.58 -14.43 -15.66
CA GLU A 110 -12.37 -14.41 -14.21
C GLU A 110 -13.30 -13.41 -13.49
N LEU A 111 -13.64 -12.28 -14.11
CA LEU A 111 -14.50 -11.26 -13.51
C LEU A 111 -15.94 -11.76 -13.37
N ALA A 112 -16.42 -12.58 -14.32
CA ALA A 112 -17.74 -13.16 -14.23
C ALA A 112 -17.80 -14.30 -13.20
N LEU A 113 -16.78 -15.18 -13.17
CA LEU A 113 -16.68 -16.25 -12.18
C LEU A 113 -16.61 -15.70 -10.75
N SER A 114 -15.72 -14.74 -10.51
CA SER A 114 -15.58 -14.08 -9.19
C SER A 114 -16.85 -13.31 -8.78
N GLY A 115 -17.57 -12.74 -9.75
CA GLY A 115 -18.86 -12.09 -9.54
C GLY A 115 -19.94 -13.04 -9.04
N ILE A 116 -20.08 -14.21 -9.68
CA ILE A 116 -21.03 -15.26 -9.26
C ILE A 116 -20.69 -15.76 -7.85
N ASP A 117 -19.42 -16.05 -7.58
CA ASP A 117 -18.98 -16.49 -6.25
C ASP A 117 -19.26 -15.43 -5.18
N ALA A 118 -19.07 -14.15 -5.48
CA ALA A 118 -19.39 -13.06 -4.57
C ALA A 118 -20.89 -12.98 -4.25
N LEU A 119 -21.76 -13.13 -5.27
CA LEU A 119 -23.22 -13.16 -5.08
C LEU A 119 -23.66 -14.38 -4.25
N ALA A 120 -23.07 -15.55 -4.50
CA ALA A 120 -23.36 -16.76 -3.75
C ALA A 120 -22.91 -16.65 -2.27
N ARG A 121 -21.75 -16.03 -2.00
CA ARG A 121 -21.29 -15.72 -0.64
C ARG A 121 -22.24 -14.75 0.06
N GLY A 122 -22.55 -13.61 -0.58
CA GLY A 122 -23.45 -12.61 0.00
C GLY A 122 -24.85 -13.14 0.31
N SER A 123 -25.36 -14.05 -0.52
CA SER A 123 -26.66 -14.70 -0.27
C SER A 123 -26.62 -15.62 0.96
N ARG A 124 -25.55 -16.42 1.14
CA ARG A 124 -25.36 -17.26 2.33
C ARG A 124 -25.18 -16.41 3.58
N GLU A 125 -24.41 -15.33 3.49
CA GLU A 125 -24.23 -14.37 4.59
C GLU A 125 -25.57 -13.80 5.05
N ALA A 126 -26.42 -13.36 4.11
CA ALA A 126 -27.75 -12.86 4.43
C ALA A 126 -28.65 -13.93 5.10
N GLU A 127 -28.56 -15.19 4.66
CA GLU A 127 -29.29 -16.31 5.27
C GLU A 127 -28.84 -16.57 6.73
N TYR A 128 -27.52 -16.62 6.98
CA TYR A 128 -26.99 -16.82 8.33
C TYR A 128 -27.26 -15.62 9.25
N LEU A 129 -27.21 -14.39 8.75
CA LEU A 129 -27.63 -13.21 9.49
C LEU A 129 -29.12 -13.27 9.85
N ALA A 130 -29.97 -13.72 8.92
CA ALA A 130 -31.39 -13.91 9.19
C ALA A 130 -31.62 -14.99 10.27
N LYS A 131 -30.86 -16.09 10.23
CA LYS A 131 -30.87 -17.15 11.28
C LYS A 131 -30.40 -16.61 12.63
N ALA A 132 -29.31 -15.84 12.66
CA ALA A 132 -28.80 -15.22 13.88
C ALA A 132 -29.84 -14.26 14.50
N ASN A 133 -30.45 -13.40 13.67
CA ASN A 133 -31.50 -12.48 14.10
C ASN A 133 -32.76 -13.22 14.59
N ALA A 134 -33.12 -14.35 13.97
CA ALA A 134 -34.23 -15.18 14.44
C ALA A 134 -33.92 -15.88 15.78
N ALA A 135 -32.71 -16.41 15.95
CA ALA A 135 -32.26 -17.01 17.21
C ALA A 135 -32.25 -15.99 18.36
N LEU A 136 -31.77 -14.77 18.10
CA LEU A 136 -31.82 -13.65 19.04
C LEU A 136 -33.25 -13.29 19.47
N LYS A 137 -34.20 -13.26 18.53
CA LYS A 137 -35.62 -13.02 18.85
C LYS A 137 -36.20 -14.11 19.75
N ASN A 138 -35.70 -15.35 19.62
CA ASN A 138 -36.12 -16.49 20.42
C ASN A 138 -35.35 -16.62 21.75
N GLY A 139 -34.38 -15.73 22.02
CA GLY A 139 -33.56 -15.75 23.23
C GLY A 139 -32.46 -16.82 23.25
N ASP A 140 -32.20 -17.49 22.13
CA ASP A 140 -31.15 -18.51 22.00
C ASP A 140 -29.84 -17.86 21.54
N THR A 141 -29.01 -17.46 22.53
CA THR A 141 -27.75 -16.73 22.29
C THR A 141 -26.66 -17.61 21.68
N ASP A 142 -26.67 -18.92 21.97
CA ASP A 142 -25.64 -19.83 21.49
C ASP A 142 -25.86 -20.16 20.01
N ALA A 143 -27.11 -20.45 19.62
CA ALA A 143 -27.47 -20.62 18.21
C ALA A 143 -27.23 -19.35 17.38
N ALA A 144 -27.40 -18.17 17.98
CA ALA A 144 -27.08 -16.90 17.34
C ALA A 144 -25.56 -16.72 17.11
N LEU A 145 -24.73 -17.09 18.09
CA LEU A 145 -23.27 -17.01 17.97
C LEU A 145 -22.73 -17.99 16.93
N ASP A 146 -23.25 -19.21 16.87
CA ASP A 146 -22.85 -20.20 15.87
C ASP A 146 -23.14 -19.70 14.44
N ALA A 147 -24.31 -19.10 14.23
CA ALA A 147 -24.68 -18.50 12.95
C ALA A 147 -23.79 -17.28 12.62
N LEU A 148 -23.46 -16.43 13.59
CA LEU A 148 -22.56 -15.28 13.41
C LEU A 148 -21.11 -15.71 13.13
N GLN A 149 -20.64 -16.79 13.75
CA GLN A 149 -19.31 -17.33 13.51
C GLN A 149 -19.18 -17.88 12.08
N ALA A 150 -20.23 -18.51 11.54
CA ALA A 150 -20.27 -18.93 10.14
C ALA A 150 -20.13 -17.74 9.18
N VAL A 151 -20.71 -16.58 9.53
CA VAL A 151 -20.59 -15.34 8.74
C VAL A 151 -19.20 -14.73 8.85
N LEU A 152 -18.66 -14.59 10.06
CA LEU A 152 -17.38 -13.94 10.31
C LEU A 152 -16.17 -14.76 9.86
N SER A 153 -16.30 -16.09 9.81
CA SER A 153 -15.27 -16.95 9.22
C SER A 153 -15.19 -16.79 7.69
N ALA A 154 -16.30 -16.46 7.03
CA ALA A 154 -16.34 -16.18 5.59
C ALA A 154 -15.96 -14.73 5.26
N ASN A 155 -16.41 -13.76 6.08
CA ASN A 155 -16.14 -12.34 5.91
C ASN A 155 -15.90 -11.66 7.27
N PRO A 156 -14.63 -11.57 7.72
CA PRO A 156 -14.29 -10.99 9.03
C PRO A 156 -14.67 -9.52 9.20
N GLY A 157 -14.90 -8.79 8.10
CA GLY A 157 -15.18 -7.35 8.09
C GLY A 157 -16.67 -6.98 8.04
N GLN A 158 -17.58 -7.94 8.15
CA GLN A 158 -19.01 -7.67 8.01
C GLN A 158 -19.56 -6.89 9.24
N PRO A 159 -20.03 -5.64 9.07
CA PRO A 159 -20.29 -4.74 10.19
C PRO A 159 -21.50 -5.15 11.04
N GLU A 160 -22.53 -5.75 10.43
CA GLU A 160 -23.72 -6.20 11.16
C GLU A 160 -23.40 -7.40 12.06
N ALA A 161 -22.69 -8.41 11.54
CA ALA A 161 -22.28 -9.57 12.32
C ALA A 161 -21.38 -9.18 13.51
N GLN A 162 -20.42 -8.28 13.31
CA GLN A 162 -19.55 -7.78 14.39
C GLN A 162 -20.35 -7.06 15.48
N ARG A 163 -21.29 -6.19 15.10
CA ARG A 163 -22.16 -5.48 16.06
C ARG A 163 -23.01 -6.45 16.86
N LEU A 164 -23.61 -7.45 16.21
CA LEU A 164 -24.42 -8.48 16.87
C LEU A 164 -23.58 -9.33 17.81
N GLN A 165 -22.40 -9.78 17.38
CA GLN A 165 -21.47 -10.55 18.22
C GLN A 165 -21.05 -9.74 19.45
N GLN A 166 -20.60 -8.51 19.27
CA GLN A 166 -20.22 -7.63 20.38
C GLN A 166 -21.40 -7.40 21.34
N GLY A 167 -22.62 -7.22 20.81
CA GLY A 167 -23.83 -7.09 21.62
C GLY A 167 -24.08 -8.33 22.49
N ILE A 168 -23.97 -9.53 21.92
CA ILE A 168 -24.13 -10.81 22.64
C ILE A 168 -23.00 -11.00 23.66
N GLU A 169 -21.74 -10.75 23.28
CA GLU A 169 -20.60 -10.86 24.17
C GLU A 169 -20.68 -9.87 25.33
N LEU A 170 -21.18 -8.65 25.12
CA LEU A 170 -21.44 -7.70 26.20
C LEU A 170 -22.54 -8.18 27.14
N GLN A 171 -23.61 -8.80 26.62
CA GLN A 171 -24.64 -9.43 27.46
C GLN A 171 -24.07 -10.62 28.26
N ARG A 172 -23.25 -11.46 27.63
CA ARG A 172 -22.60 -12.61 28.27
C ARG A 172 -21.56 -12.20 29.30
N ASN A 173 -20.71 -11.22 28.97
CA ASN A 173 -19.72 -10.66 29.88
C ASN A 173 -20.37 -9.90 31.04
N ARG A 174 -21.54 -9.29 30.86
CA ARG A 174 -22.35 -8.78 31.98
C ARG A 174 -22.81 -9.92 32.90
N GLY A 175 -23.17 -11.08 32.35
CA GLY A 175 -23.50 -12.28 33.11
C GLY A 175 -22.29 -12.95 33.78
N LEU A 176 -21.08 -12.77 33.24
CA LEU A 176 -19.84 -13.31 33.80
C LEU A 176 -19.16 -12.36 34.82
N ALA A 177 -19.36 -11.04 34.68
CA ALA A 177 -18.79 -10.01 35.56
C ALA A 177 -19.70 -9.65 36.76
N ALA A 178 -20.90 -10.21 36.80
CA ALA A 178 -21.78 -10.18 37.95
C ALA A 178 -21.99 -11.62 38.39
N ASP A 179 -21.54 -11.98 39.59
CA ASP A 179 -22.10 -13.14 40.28
C ASP A 179 -23.63 -12.93 40.31
N PRO A 180 -24.42 -13.73 39.55
CA PRO A 180 -25.77 -13.35 39.17
C PRO A 180 -26.73 -13.28 40.36
N VAL A 181 -26.42 -13.90 41.49
CA VAL A 181 -27.34 -14.01 42.63
C VAL A 181 -27.08 -12.94 43.71
N LEU A 182 -25.82 -12.62 43.99
CA LEU A 182 -25.47 -11.61 45.01
C LEU A 182 -25.83 -10.20 44.53
N SER A 183 -25.79 -9.96 43.22
CA SER A 183 -26.07 -8.64 42.64
C SER A 183 -27.53 -8.20 42.81
N ASP A 184 -28.51 -9.09 42.74
CA ASP A 184 -29.94 -8.74 42.92
C ASP A 184 -30.32 -8.49 44.38
N ALA A 185 -29.79 -9.29 45.30
CA ALA A 185 -29.97 -9.07 46.74
C ALA A 185 -29.39 -7.72 47.21
N LEU A 186 -28.22 -7.34 46.67
CA LEU A 186 -27.54 -6.09 46.99
C LEU A 186 -28.07 -4.87 46.21
N ARG A 187 -28.93 -5.06 45.20
CA ARG A 187 -29.55 -3.96 44.42
C ARG A 187 -30.76 -3.30 45.09
N LYS A 188 -31.33 -3.92 46.12
CA LYS A 188 -32.50 -3.37 46.82
C LYS A 188 -32.19 -1.97 47.37
N PRO A 189 -33.09 -0.98 47.21
CA PRO A 189 -32.89 0.34 47.76
C PRO A 189 -33.02 0.32 49.27
N VAL A 190 -32.12 1.01 49.96
CA VAL A 190 -32.14 1.21 51.40
C VAL A 190 -31.93 2.69 51.72
N THR A 191 -32.62 3.16 52.75
CA THR A 191 -32.39 4.48 53.34
C THR A 191 -31.82 4.26 54.74
N LEU A 192 -30.60 4.74 54.96
CA LEU A 192 -29.88 4.63 56.23
C LEU A 192 -29.65 6.04 56.80
N GLU A 193 -30.17 6.26 58.00
CA GLU A 193 -29.92 7.46 58.81
C GLU A 193 -29.35 7.01 60.16
N LEU A 194 -28.05 6.70 60.17
CA LEU A 194 -27.37 6.11 61.32
C LEU A 194 -26.38 7.12 61.90
N ARG A 195 -26.43 7.35 63.21
CA ARG A 195 -25.50 8.22 63.93
C ARG A 195 -24.90 7.47 65.10
N ASP A 196 -23.58 7.35 65.12
CA ASP A 196 -22.83 6.71 66.22
C ASP A 196 -23.28 5.26 66.51
N VAL A 197 -23.53 4.47 65.46
CA VAL A 197 -24.02 3.08 65.57
C VAL A 197 -22.86 2.10 65.40
N ALA A 198 -22.82 1.05 66.22
CA ALA A 198 -21.83 -0.02 66.13
C ALA A 198 -21.95 -0.80 64.81
N LEU A 199 -20.82 -1.12 64.18
CA LEU A 199 -20.75 -1.81 62.88
C LEU A 199 -21.58 -3.11 62.81
N PRO A 200 -21.58 -4.02 63.81
CA PRO A 200 -22.39 -5.24 63.75
C PRO A 200 -23.89 -4.94 63.58
N THR A 201 -24.39 -3.91 64.27
CA THR A 201 -25.79 -3.47 64.16
C THR A 201 -26.11 -2.89 62.79
N VAL A 202 -25.18 -2.12 62.20
CA VAL A 202 -25.34 -1.60 60.83
C VAL A 202 -25.43 -2.74 59.81
N LEU A 203 -24.56 -3.75 59.93
CA LEU A 203 -24.55 -4.92 59.07
C LEU A 203 -25.81 -5.78 59.25
N GLU A 204 -26.33 -5.88 60.48
CA GLU A 204 -27.59 -6.57 60.75
C GLU A 204 -28.78 -5.90 60.04
N ILE A 205 -28.84 -4.55 60.06
CA ILE A 205 -29.87 -3.79 59.34
C ILE A 205 -29.79 -4.05 57.82
N LEU A 206 -28.57 -4.03 57.28
CA LEU A 206 -28.33 -4.35 55.86
C LEU A 206 -28.70 -5.80 55.54
N SER A 207 -28.44 -6.73 56.45
CA SER A 207 -28.73 -8.15 56.30
C SER A 207 -30.22 -8.42 56.21
N ARG A 208 -31.01 -7.83 57.13
CA ARG A 208 -32.48 -7.94 57.13
C ARG A 208 -33.11 -7.37 55.85
N THR A 209 -32.49 -6.35 55.25
CA THR A 209 -32.99 -5.70 54.05
C THR A 209 -32.63 -6.47 52.77
N SER A 210 -31.38 -6.94 52.67
CA SER A 210 -30.86 -7.61 51.47
C SER A 210 -31.00 -9.13 51.46
N ASN A 211 -31.29 -9.76 52.60
CA ASN A 211 -31.23 -11.21 52.80
C ASN A 211 -29.81 -11.79 52.58
N VAL A 212 -28.78 -11.00 52.90
CA VAL A 212 -27.37 -11.40 52.81
C VAL A 212 -26.78 -11.44 54.22
N ASN A 213 -26.06 -12.50 54.54
CA ASN A 213 -25.38 -12.72 55.81
C ASN A 213 -23.98 -12.07 55.78
N PHE A 214 -23.59 -11.46 56.90
CA PHE A 214 -22.26 -10.88 57.07
C PHE A 214 -21.52 -11.62 58.17
N ILE A 215 -20.31 -12.08 57.86
CA ILE A 215 -19.38 -12.69 58.82
C ILE A 215 -18.26 -11.67 59.06
N LEU A 216 -17.95 -11.42 60.33
CA LEU A 216 -16.87 -10.53 60.73
C LEU A 216 -15.63 -11.37 61.04
N ASP A 217 -14.47 -10.95 60.54
CA ASP A 217 -13.20 -11.54 60.92
C ASP A 217 -12.88 -11.30 62.41
N LYS A 218 -12.17 -12.26 63.03
CA LYS A 218 -11.88 -12.28 64.47
C LYS A 218 -11.06 -11.07 64.97
N ASP A 219 -10.31 -10.44 64.06
CA ASP A 219 -9.41 -9.34 64.41
C ASP A 219 -10.12 -7.96 64.31
N LEU A 220 -11.40 -7.94 63.95
CA LEU A 220 -12.21 -6.72 63.94
C LEU A 220 -12.65 -6.33 65.35
N LYS A 221 -12.39 -5.07 65.72
CA LYS A 221 -12.89 -4.51 66.97
C LYS A 221 -14.40 -4.32 66.89
N ASN A 222 -15.15 -4.89 67.83
CA ASN A 222 -16.61 -4.84 67.86
C ASN A 222 -17.19 -3.43 68.14
N ASP A 223 -16.36 -2.45 68.51
CA ASP A 223 -16.77 -1.08 68.89
C ASP A 223 -16.49 -0.03 67.79
N ILE A 224 -16.35 -0.46 66.52
CA ILE A 224 -16.24 0.49 65.40
C ILE A 224 -17.61 1.18 65.22
N ARG A 225 -17.66 2.47 65.55
CA ARG A 225 -18.87 3.30 65.45
C ARG A 225 -18.90 4.05 64.13
N THR A 226 -20.03 3.99 63.44
CA THR A 226 -20.21 4.53 62.09
C THR A 226 -21.39 5.49 62.03
N THR A 227 -21.19 6.62 61.34
CA THR A 227 -22.24 7.60 61.05
C THR A 227 -22.42 7.68 59.54
N ILE A 228 -23.63 7.35 59.04
CA ILE A 228 -23.95 7.30 57.62
C ILE A 228 -25.32 7.90 57.38
N PHE A 229 -25.38 8.77 56.38
CA PHE A 229 -26.62 9.33 55.85
C PHE A 229 -26.67 9.01 54.34
N ALA A 230 -27.49 8.03 53.97
CA ALA A 230 -27.68 7.62 52.59
C ALA A 230 -29.18 7.40 52.32
N LYS A 231 -29.76 8.15 51.37
CA LYS A 231 -31.18 8.07 51.01
C LYS A 231 -31.33 7.44 49.64
N ASN A 232 -32.22 6.44 49.53
CA ASN A 232 -32.53 5.77 48.27
C ASN A 232 -31.28 5.23 47.54
N THR A 233 -30.36 4.63 48.30
CA THR A 233 -29.09 4.08 47.81
C THR A 233 -29.20 2.55 47.74
N SER A 234 -28.50 1.90 46.81
CA SER A 234 -28.45 0.44 46.78
C SER A 234 -27.75 -0.13 48.03
N VAL A 235 -28.15 -1.32 48.50
CA VAL A 235 -27.44 -1.99 49.62
C VAL A 235 -25.96 -2.18 49.29
N ALA A 236 -25.60 -2.46 48.04
CA ALA A 236 -24.22 -2.57 47.57
C ALA A 236 -23.40 -1.29 47.83
N ASP A 237 -23.96 -0.12 47.47
CA ASP A 237 -23.30 1.17 47.59
C ASP A 237 -23.25 1.64 49.04
N ALA A 238 -24.32 1.42 49.80
CA ALA A 238 -24.36 1.68 51.24
C ALA A 238 -23.33 0.83 51.98
N LEU A 239 -23.24 -0.46 51.68
CA LEU A 239 -22.22 -1.37 52.24
C LEU A 239 -20.81 -0.91 51.84
N ASN A 240 -20.57 -0.57 50.57
CA ASN A 240 -19.27 -0.05 50.12
C ASN A 240 -18.85 1.22 50.88
N LEU A 241 -19.81 2.11 51.16
CA LEU A 241 -19.58 3.32 51.95
C LEU A 241 -19.17 2.95 53.39
N VAL A 242 -19.93 2.09 54.06
CA VAL A 242 -19.61 1.60 55.42
C VAL A 242 -18.20 1.01 55.47
N LEU A 243 -17.89 0.14 54.53
CA LEU A 243 -16.62 -0.57 54.52
C LEU A 243 -15.45 0.40 54.32
N ARG A 244 -15.53 1.29 53.32
CA ARG A 244 -14.44 2.23 53.03
C ARG A 244 -14.25 3.29 54.11
N THR A 245 -15.32 3.83 54.69
CA THR A 245 -15.23 4.81 55.79
C THR A 245 -14.50 4.24 57.00
N ASN A 246 -14.59 2.92 57.22
CA ASN A 246 -13.96 2.23 58.34
C ASN A 246 -12.70 1.44 57.97
N GLN A 247 -12.14 1.63 56.77
CA GLN A 247 -10.96 0.89 56.28
C GLN A 247 -11.15 -0.64 56.35
N LEU A 248 -12.32 -1.10 55.93
CA LEU A 248 -12.69 -2.51 55.85
C LEU A 248 -12.83 -2.92 54.39
N ALA A 249 -12.57 -4.20 54.14
CA ALA A 249 -12.75 -4.85 52.86
C ALA A 249 -13.73 -6.03 53.00
N ARG A 250 -14.18 -6.56 51.87
CA ARG A 250 -15.12 -7.68 51.82
C ARG A 250 -14.64 -8.78 50.87
N LYS A 251 -14.91 -10.03 51.24
CA LYS A 251 -14.79 -11.22 50.40
C LYS A 251 -16.17 -11.85 50.24
N VAL A 252 -16.55 -12.18 49.01
CA VAL A 252 -17.75 -12.97 48.74
C VAL A 252 -17.43 -14.43 49.07
N LEU A 253 -18.18 -15.04 49.98
CA LEU A 253 -18.00 -16.46 50.33
C LEU A 253 -18.96 -17.35 49.54
N ASN A 254 -20.20 -16.89 49.34
CA ASN A 254 -21.20 -17.54 48.50
C ASN A 254 -22.31 -16.53 48.10
N GLU A 255 -23.37 -17.02 47.46
CA GLU A 255 -24.50 -16.23 46.96
C GLU A 255 -25.25 -15.41 48.02
N SER A 256 -25.10 -15.75 49.31
CA SER A 256 -25.83 -15.12 50.41
C SER A 256 -24.93 -14.68 51.57
N THR A 257 -23.60 -14.79 51.48
CA THR A 257 -22.71 -14.59 52.62
C THR A 257 -21.45 -13.84 52.21
N LEU A 258 -21.15 -12.78 52.94
CA LEU A 258 -19.98 -11.91 52.78
C LEU A 258 -19.12 -11.96 54.04
N LEU A 259 -17.81 -12.14 53.88
CA LEU A 259 -16.83 -11.96 54.95
C LEU A 259 -16.32 -10.52 54.92
N ILE A 260 -16.30 -9.86 56.07
CA ILE A 260 -15.76 -8.51 56.26
C ILE A 260 -14.49 -8.62 57.09
N TYR A 261 -13.43 -7.96 56.65
CA TYR A 261 -12.12 -7.96 57.30
C TYR A 261 -11.48 -6.57 57.23
N ALA A 262 -10.46 -6.31 58.05
CA ALA A 262 -9.73 -5.04 58.02
C ALA A 262 -8.90 -4.94 56.73
N ASP A 263 -8.90 -3.78 56.06
CA ASP A 263 -8.16 -3.52 54.81
C ASP A 263 -6.66 -3.34 55.07
N THR A 264 -6.02 -4.37 55.65
CA THR A 264 -4.57 -4.43 55.86
C THR A 264 -3.92 -5.33 54.81
N GLU A 265 -2.65 -5.09 54.51
CA GLU A 265 -1.93 -5.89 53.49
C GLU A 265 -1.86 -7.38 53.86
N GLU A 266 -1.69 -7.70 55.15
CA GLU A 266 -1.69 -9.07 55.66
C GLU A 266 -3.03 -9.76 55.41
N LYS A 267 -4.15 -9.11 55.75
CA LYS A 267 -5.48 -9.67 55.55
C LYS A 267 -5.86 -9.76 54.08
N ARG A 268 -5.46 -8.79 53.26
CA ARG A 268 -5.61 -8.85 51.80
C ARG A 268 -4.88 -10.05 51.21
N ARG A 269 -3.67 -10.38 51.66
CA ARG A 269 -2.95 -11.59 51.22
C ARG A 269 -3.67 -12.89 51.59
N HIS A 270 -4.43 -12.91 52.68
CA HIS A 270 -5.17 -14.11 53.13
C HIS A 270 -6.57 -14.24 52.54
N TYR A 271 -7.25 -13.14 52.24
CA TYR A 271 -8.65 -13.14 51.82
C TYR A 271 -8.87 -12.75 50.36
N GLU A 272 -8.00 -11.97 49.71
CA GLU A 272 -8.20 -11.63 48.29
C GLU A 272 -7.90 -12.83 47.39
N ASP A 273 -8.84 -13.12 46.50
CA ASP A 273 -8.61 -14.11 45.46
C ASP A 273 -7.80 -13.48 44.32
N LEU A 274 -6.68 -14.12 43.99
CA LEU A 274 -5.83 -13.72 42.88
C LEU A 274 -6.13 -14.60 41.69
N VAL A 275 -6.37 -13.97 40.54
CA VAL A 275 -6.54 -14.62 39.26
C VAL A 275 -5.29 -14.43 38.42
N ILE A 276 -4.97 -15.45 37.61
CA ILE A 276 -3.92 -15.37 36.60
C ILE A 276 -4.60 -15.17 35.26
N ARG A 277 -4.24 -14.11 34.55
CA ARG A 277 -4.71 -13.85 33.18
C ARG A 277 -3.52 -13.72 32.25
N THR A 278 -3.61 -14.44 31.13
CA THR A 278 -2.66 -14.34 30.04
C THR A 278 -3.20 -13.41 28.97
N PHE A 279 -2.38 -12.42 28.59
CA PHE A 279 -2.64 -11.48 27.51
C PHE A 279 -1.70 -11.80 26.35
N HIS A 280 -2.26 -12.08 25.18
CA HIS A 280 -1.50 -12.24 23.94
C HIS A 280 -1.42 -10.89 23.24
N LEU A 281 -0.22 -10.42 22.96
CA LEU A 281 0.05 -9.15 22.29
C LEU A 281 0.23 -9.43 20.80
N LYS A 282 -0.51 -8.70 19.96
CA LYS A 282 -0.50 -8.87 18.50
C LYS A 282 0.54 -7.98 17.84
N ASN A 283 0.67 -6.75 18.30
CA ASN A 283 1.44 -5.68 17.66
C ASN A 283 2.44 -5.04 18.65
N ALA A 284 2.02 -4.82 19.90
CA ALA A 284 2.84 -4.13 20.89
C ALA A 284 4.07 -4.93 21.32
N ASP A 285 5.15 -4.21 21.65
CA ASP A 285 6.34 -4.83 22.24
C ASP A 285 6.06 -5.25 23.70
N PRO A 286 6.27 -6.53 24.06
CA PRO A 286 5.94 -7.02 25.41
C PRO A 286 6.72 -6.35 26.54
N ARG A 287 7.97 -5.93 26.32
CA ARG A 287 8.77 -5.25 27.35
C ARG A 287 8.27 -3.85 27.61
N LYS A 288 7.99 -3.10 26.53
CA LYS A 288 7.38 -1.76 26.65
C LYS A 288 6.01 -1.85 27.32
N MET A 289 5.20 -2.84 26.96
CA MET A 289 3.90 -3.04 27.59
C MET A 289 4.04 -3.36 29.09
N GLN A 290 5.02 -4.19 29.47
CA GLN A 290 5.28 -4.48 30.88
C GLN A 290 5.67 -3.22 31.67
N GLU A 291 6.53 -2.35 31.13
CA GLU A 291 6.88 -1.08 31.78
C GLU A 291 5.65 -0.19 31.96
N LEU A 292 4.80 -0.08 30.94
CA LEU A 292 3.55 0.69 31.01
C LEU A 292 2.58 0.15 32.06
N VAL A 293 2.34 -1.16 32.09
CA VAL A 293 1.42 -1.75 33.09
C VAL A 293 2.00 -1.66 34.50
N LYS A 294 3.32 -1.88 34.68
CA LYS A 294 3.97 -1.74 35.99
C LYS A 294 3.89 -0.32 36.53
N THR A 295 4.04 0.69 35.67
CA THR A 295 4.04 2.11 36.08
C THR A 295 2.64 2.65 36.34
N LEU A 296 1.64 2.23 35.56
CA LEU A 296 0.28 2.77 35.65
C LEU A 296 -0.66 1.98 36.58
N ILE A 297 -0.49 0.66 36.65
CA ILE A 297 -1.41 -0.25 37.37
C ILE A 297 -0.72 -0.96 38.53
N ALA A 298 0.60 -1.18 38.44
CA ALA A 298 1.42 -1.80 39.48
C ALA A 298 0.89 -3.16 40.00
N PRO A 299 0.72 -4.18 39.12
CA PRO A 299 0.20 -5.47 39.55
C PRO A 299 1.18 -6.22 40.47
N LYS A 300 0.64 -7.06 41.35
CA LYS A 300 1.41 -7.85 42.34
C LYS A 300 2.47 -8.74 41.70
N SER A 301 2.17 -9.37 40.56
CA SER A 301 3.13 -10.17 39.81
C SER A 301 2.83 -10.15 38.31
N MET A 302 3.89 -10.03 37.52
CA MET A 302 3.82 -10.02 36.07
C MET A 302 5.07 -10.67 35.47
N VAL A 303 4.85 -11.52 34.48
CA VAL A 303 5.90 -12.17 33.70
C VAL A 303 5.62 -11.95 32.21
N VAL A 304 6.67 -11.77 31.43
CA VAL A 304 6.59 -11.59 29.98
C VAL A 304 7.39 -12.67 29.29
N ASP A 305 6.82 -13.23 28.22
CA ASP A 305 7.53 -14.08 27.27
C ASP A 305 7.64 -13.34 25.92
N ASP A 306 8.86 -12.89 25.60
CA ASP A 306 9.16 -12.15 24.37
C ASP A 306 9.01 -13.02 23.10
N ARG A 307 9.26 -14.33 23.21
CA ARG A 307 9.21 -15.28 22.11
C ARG A 307 7.77 -15.57 21.71
N LEU A 308 6.89 -15.73 22.70
CA LEU A 308 5.46 -15.99 22.49
C LEU A 308 4.61 -14.72 22.43
N LYS A 309 5.23 -13.53 22.56
CA LYS A 309 4.55 -12.22 22.59
C LYS A 309 3.35 -12.23 23.54
N MET A 310 3.58 -12.67 24.77
CA MET A 310 2.53 -12.76 25.78
C MET A 310 2.98 -12.24 27.14
N MET A 311 2.01 -11.74 27.89
CA MET A 311 2.18 -11.22 29.24
C MET A 311 1.22 -11.97 30.18
N ILE A 312 1.77 -12.54 31.23
CA ILE A 312 1.03 -13.22 32.29
C ILE A 312 0.97 -12.28 33.48
N VAL A 313 -0.24 -11.91 33.88
CA VAL A 313 -0.48 -11.03 35.03
C VAL A 313 -1.23 -11.82 36.09
N ARG A 314 -0.79 -11.69 37.34
CA ARG A 314 -1.44 -12.29 38.50
C ARG A 314 -1.84 -11.20 39.48
N ASP A 315 -3.14 -10.98 39.61
CA ASP A 315 -3.69 -10.02 40.58
C ASP A 315 -5.20 -10.25 40.82
N ASN A 316 -5.85 -9.34 41.55
CA ASN A 316 -7.30 -9.30 41.70
C ASN A 316 -8.02 -8.98 40.36
N LEU A 317 -9.34 -9.23 40.32
CA LEU A 317 -10.13 -9.08 39.09
C LEU A 317 -10.19 -7.64 38.57
N ASP A 318 -10.20 -6.66 39.46
CA ASP A 318 -10.24 -5.23 39.11
C ASP A 318 -8.95 -4.78 38.40
N VAL A 319 -7.79 -5.21 38.88
CA VAL A 319 -6.47 -4.96 38.27
C VAL A 319 -6.36 -5.64 36.91
N ILE A 320 -6.85 -6.88 36.79
CA ILE A 320 -6.89 -7.58 35.50
C ILE A 320 -7.78 -6.84 34.51
N ALA A 321 -8.96 -6.37 34.91
CA ALA A 321 -9.85 -5.60 34.05
C ALA A 321 -9.25 -4.26 33.60
N ALA A 322 -8.55 -3.56 34.51
CA ALA A 322 -7.82 -2.33 34.16
C ALA A 322 -6.67 -2.62 33.18
N THR A 323 -5.95 -3.71 33.40
CA THR A 323 -4.85 -4.15 32.52
C THR A 323 -5.37 -4.53 31.14
N GLU A 324 -6.50 -5.23 31.06
CA GLU A 324 -7.12 -5.60 29.79
C GLU A 324 -7.48 -4.38 28.95
N ARG A 325 -8.07 -3.35 29.56
CA ARG A 325 -8.38 -2.09 28.87
C ARG A 325 -7.13 -1.38 28.39
N LEU A 326 -6.09 -1.32 29.23
CA LEU A 326 -4.83 -0.68 28.88
C LEU A 326 -4.11 -1.42 27.73
N VAL A 327 -4.08 -2.75 27.78
CA VAL A 327 -3.55 -3.59 26.69
C VAL A 327 -4.34 -3.38 25.41
N ALA A 328 -5.68 -3.39 25.47
CA ALA A 328 -6.53 -3.17 24.30
C ALA A 328 -6.34 -1.77 23.67
N ALA A 329 -6.06 -0.74 24.48
CA ALA A 329 -5.80 0.61 24.00
C ALA A 329 -4.44 0.76 23.33
N TYR A 330 -3.43 -0.01 23.75
CA TYR A 330 -2.04 0.12 23.28
C TYR A 330 -1.63 -0.91 22.22
N ASP A 331 -2.22 -2.11 22.23
CA ASP A 331 -1.93 -3.21 21.28
C ASP A 331 -2.58 -3.00 19.90
N VAL A 332 -2.43 -1.80 19.35
CA VAL A 332 -2.90 -1.42 18.02
C VAL A 332 -1.84 -1.68 16.95
N ALA A 333 -2.27 -1.98 15.73
CA ALA A 333 -1.36 -2.27 14.64
C ALA A 333 -0.70 -1.00 14.10
N ASP A 334 0.59 -1.07 13.78
CA ASP A 334 1.36 0.08 13.27
C ASP A 334 0.76 0.60 11.95
N PRO A 335 0.58 1.90 11.72
CA PRO A 335 0.04 2.35 10.44
C PRO A 335 1.03 2.06 9.31
N GLU A 336 0.52 1.86 8.10
CA GLU A 336 1.31 1.50 6.91
C GLU A 336 0.85 2.31 5.71
N VAL A 337 1.82 2.72 4.89
CA VAL A 337 1.59 3.51 3.67
C VAL A 337 2.24 2.82 2.47
N LEU A 338 1.51 2.79 1.37
CA LEU A 338 2.01 2.46 0.04
C LEU A 338 2.45 3.77 -0.62
N LEU A 339 3.72 3.85 -0.99
CA LEU A 339 4.28 4.98 -1.71
C LEU A 339 4.37 4.60 -3.18
N GLU A 340 3.70 5.38 -4.02
CA GLU A 340 3.78 5.28 -5.48
C GLU A 340 4.65 6.44 -5.96
N VAL A 341 5.81 6.14 -6.52
CA VAL A 341 6.71 7.14 -7.10
C VAL A 341 6.64 6.98 -8.61
N GLU A 342 6.50 8.09 -9.33
CA GLU A 342 6.50 8.11 -10.79
C GLU A 342 7.61 9.04 -11.27
N ILE A 343 8.46 8.52 -12.14
CA ILE A 343 9.59 9.25 -12.70
C ILE A 343 9.41 9.25 -14.20
N LEU A 344 9.23 10.44 -14.76
CA LEU A 344 9.14 10.65 -16.19
C LEU A 344 10.37 11.41 -16.66
N GLU A 345 11.17 10.79 -17.54
CA GLU A 345 12.27 11.43 -18.24
C GLU A 345 11.97 11.47 -19.74
N ILE A 346 12.14 12.64 -20.34
CA ILE A 346 12.01 12.87 -21.78
C ILE A 346 13.32 13.47 -22.26
N ASN A 347 13.97 12.82 -23.22
CA ASN A 347 15.17 13.29 -23.88
C ASN A 347 14.90 13.42 -25.38
N ALA A 348 15.17 14.59 -25.95
CA ALA A 348 15.02 14.88 -27.36
C ALA A 348 16.31 15.53 -27.88
N ASN A 349 17.01 14.84 -28.77
CA ASN A 349 18.26 15.27 -29.37
C ASN A 349 18.07 15.44 -30.89
N GLY A 350 18.46 16.59 -31.41
CA GLY A 350 18.45 16.90 -32.84
C GLY A 350 19.81 17.38 -33.29
N LEU A 351 20.30 16.85 -34.41
CA LEU A 351 21.49 17.32 -35.10
C LEU A 351 21.16 17.58 -36.57
N LEU A 352 21.44 18.79 -37.02
CA LEU A 352 21.40 19.17 -38.42
C LEU A 352 22.80 19.64 -38.83
N ASN A 353 23.47 18.88 -39.68
CA ASN A 353 24.73 19.26 -40.31
C ASN A 353 24.50 19.37 -41.82
N ALA A 354 24.44 20.60 -42.32
CA ALA A 354 24.16 20.89 -43.71
C ALA A 354 25.09 21.99 -44.25
N GLY A 355 25.68 21.75 -45.41
CA GLY A 355 26.45 22.75 -46.15
C GLY A 355 27.70 22.19 -46.82
N ILE A 356 28.55 23.10 -47.29
CA ILE A 356 29.76 22.75 -48.03
C ILE A 356 30.98 22.95 -47.13
N GLN A 357 31.76 21.89 -46.93
CA GLN A 357 33.02 21.94 -46.23
C GLN A 357 34.16 22.22 -47.23
N TYR A 358 34.83 23.35 -47.00
CA TYR A 358 35.98 23.80 -47.77
C TYR A 358 37.29 23.39 -47.09
N PRO A 359 38.41 23.28 -47.83
CA PRO A 359 39.72 22.99 -47.27
C PRO A 359 40.13 24.06 -46.24
N ASN A 360 40.58 23.64 -45.05
CA ASN A 360 40.93 24.55 -43.96
C ASN A 360 42.45 24.81 -43.84
N ARG A 361 43.26 24.09 -44.63
CA ARG A 361 44.72 24.14 -44.59
C ARG A 361 45.29 24.18 -45.99
N LEU A 362 46.19 25.15 -46.22
CA LEU A 362 47.05 25.20 -47.39
C LEU A 362 48.45 24.76 -46.95
N ALA A 363 48.96 23.68 -47.52
CA ALA A 363 50.28 23.16 -47.18
C ALA A 363 51.28 23.49 -48.29
N ALA A 364 52.46 23.94 -47.90
CA ALA A 364 53.62 24.09 -48.78
C ALA A 364 54.60 22.96 -48.46
N GLY A 365 54.99 22.18 -49.45
CA GLY A 365 55.93 21.09 -49.24
C GLY A 365 56.55 20.60 -50.51
N VAL A 366 57.53 19.72 -50.34
CA VAL A 366 58.25 19.07 -51.42
C VAL A 366 57.57 17.74 -51.72
N ARG A 367 57.31 17.48 -53.00
CA ARG A 367 56.62 16.27 -53.47
C ARG A 367 57.58 15.51 -54.38
N GLY A 368 57.99 14.32 -53.97
CA GLY A 368 58.78 13.42 -54.81
C GLY A 368 57.94 12.83 -55.96
N SER A 369 58.62 12.14 -56.87
CA SER A 369 58.03 11.48 -58.05
C SER A 369 56.95 10.46 -57.70
N ALA A 370 57.00 9.89 -56.48
CA ALA A 370 55.96 8.99 -55.95
C ALA A 370 54.62 9.69 -55.64
N GLY A 371 54.52 11.02 -55.73
CA GLY A 371 53.29 11.78 -55.55
C GLY A 371 52.79 11.90 -54.11
N VAL A 372 53.49 11.30 -53.15
CA VAL A 372 53.20 11.39 -51.71
C VAL A 372 53.90 12.63 -51.13
N PRO A 373 53.16 13.63 -50.62
CA PRO A 373 53.77 14.82 -50.03
C PRO A 373 54.69 14.50 -48.86
N GLY A 374 55.88 15.08 -48.82
CA GLY A 374 56.84 14.89 -47.71
C GLY A 374 57.68 13.61 -47.75
N GLN A 375 57.47 12.73 -48.73
CA GLN A 375 58.37 11.62 -49.03
C GLN A 375 59.23 11.96 -50.25
N LEU A 376 60.55 11.93 -50.05
CA LEU A 376 61.55 12.17 -51.08
C LEU A 376 62.55 11.01 -51.06
N THR A 377 62.94 10.55 -52.25
CA THR A 377 64.07 9.64 -52.38
C THR A 377 65.39 10.40 -52.19
N VAL A 378 66.47 9.70 -51.86
CA VAL A 378 67.79 10.30 -51.59
C VAL A 378 68.32 11.08 -52.80
N ASP A 379 67.96 10.67 -54.01
CA ASP A 379 68.36 11.37 -55.24
C ASP A 379 67.53 12.62 -55.51
N GLU A 380 66.25 12.64 -55.11
CA GLU A 380 65.38 13.83 -55.19
C GLU A 380 65.78 14.90 -54.17
N LEU A 381 66.32 14.49 -53.01
CA LEU A 381 66.91 15.40 -52.02
C LEU A 381 68.12 16.18 -52.58
N ARG A 382 68.93 15.55 -53.43
CA ARG A 382 70.09 16.20 -54.07
C ARG A 382 69.70 17.18 -55.18
N GLY A 383 68.49 17.05 -55.74
CA GLY A 383 67.94 17.89 -56.80
C GLY A 383 66.95 18.97 -56.34
N LEU A 384 66.87 19.25 -55.05
CA LEU A 384 65.97 20.26 -54.50
C LEU A 384 66.34 21.67 -54.99
N GLY A 385 65.50 22.24 -55.85
CA GLY A 385 65.63 23.61 -56.37
C GLY A 385 64.46 24.51 -55.98
N ARG A 386 64.45 25.78 -56.42
CA ARG A 386 63.38 26.75 -56.10
C ARG A 386 61.97 26.27 -56.50
N ASN A 387 61.87 25.38 -57.48
CA ASN A 387 60.62 24.85 -58.00
C ASN A 387 60.16 23.54 -57.33
N SER A 388 60.93 22.99 -56.37
CA SER A 388 60.54 21.77 -55.67
C SER A 388 59.47 22.00 -54.58
N PHE A 389 59.30 23.25 -54.16
CA PHE A 389 58.25 23.65 -53.22
C PHE A 389 56.94 23.85 -53.97
N GLN A 390 55.96 23.01 -53.66
CA GLN A 390 54.62 23.07 -54.24
C GLN A 390 53.60 23.37 -53.14
N LEU A 391 52.61 24.18 -53.48
CA LEU A 391 51.41 24.34 -52.68
C LEU A 391 50.45 23.21 -53.03
N PHE A 392 49.94 22.52 -52.02
CA PHE A 392 48.92 21.49 -52.21
C PHE A 392 47.88 21.57 -51.10
N LEU A 393 46.70 21.05 -51.41
CA LEU A 393 45.58 20.92 -50.48
C LEU A 393 45.54 19.46 -50.03
N PRO A 394 45.89 19.17 -48.77
CA PRO A 394 45.84 17.80 -48.26
C PRO A 394 44.41 17.29 -48.07
N ASP A 395 43.44 18.20 -47.91
CA ASP A 395 42.02 17.91 -47.76
C ASP A 395 41.30 17.88 -49.13
N PRO A 396 40.20 17.11 -49.26
CA PRO A 396 39.36 17.14 -50.46
C PRO A 396 38.85 18.55 -50.77
N LEU A 397 38.84 18.91 -52.05
CA LEU A 397 38.49 20.26 -52.53
C LEU A 397 37.09 20.72 -52.13
N LEU A 398 36.13 19.79 -52.06
CA LEU A 398 34.74 20.09 -51.77
C LEU A 398 34.04 18.85 -51.20
N VAL A 399 33.44 18.99 -50.01
CA VAL A 399 32.59 17.96 -49.41
C VAL A 399 31.22 18.56 -49.10
N LEU A 400 30.16 17.91 -49.57
CA LEU A 400 28.78 18.28 -49.28
C LEU A 400 28.27 17.45 -48.10
N ASN A 401 27.97 18.11 -46.98
CA ASN A 401 27.34 17.49 -45.83
C ASN A 401 25.82 17.73 -45.87
N LEU A 402 25.03 16.66 -45.79
CA LEU A 402 23.56 16.70 -45.70
C LEU A 402 23.11 15.62 -44.71
N LYS A 403 23.30 15.89 -43.43
CA LYS A 403 22.95 14.96 -42.35
C LYS A 403 21.97 15.62 -41.39
N GLN A 404 20.78 15.03 -41.28
CA GLN A 404 19.84 15.33 -40.21
C GLN A 404 19.63 14.07 -39.37
N THR A 405 19.70 14.21 -38.06
CA THR A 405 19.50 13.12 -37.10
C THR A 405 18.59 13.63 -35.99
N GLY A 406 17.59 12.82 -35.62
CA GLY A 406 16.71 13.08 -34.49
C GLY A 406 16.62 11.81 -33.65
N GLU A 407 16.69 11.98 -32.33
CA GLU A 407 16.60 10.91 -31.35
C GLU A 407 15.68 11.39 -30.22
N ASP A 408 14.56 10.68 -30.03
CA ASP A 408 13.63 10.94 -28.94
C ASP A 408 13.55 9.69 -28.06
N SER A 409 13.68 9.89 -26.75
CA SER A 409 13.62 8.83 -25.74
C SER A 409 12.72 9.26 -24.59
N LYS A 410 11.87 8.32 -24.13
CA LYS A 410 10.96 8.51 -23.01
C LYS A 410 11.12 7.34 -22.04
N THR A 411 11.48 7.65 -20.80
CA THR A 411 11.63 6.68 -19.73
C THR A 411 10.58 6.96 -18.67
N LEU A 412 9.82 5.92 -18.29
CA LEU A 412 8.84 5.97 -17.21
C LEU A 412 9.14 4.85 -16.21
N ALA A 413 9.37 5.22 -14.95
CA ALA A 413 9.57 4.27 -13.86
C ALA A 413 8.54 4.52 -12.75
N ASN A 414 7.84 3.46 -12.34
CA ASN A 414 6.74 3.53 -11.36
C ASN A 414 6.98 2.57 -10.17
N PRO A 415 8.06 2.72 -9.39
CA PRO A 415 8.25 1.87 -8.23
C PRO A 415 7.15 2.09 -7.19
N ARG A 416 6.66 0.99 -6.63
CA ARG A 416 5.68 0.99 -5.54
C ARG A 416 6.28 0.29 -4.32
N ILE A 417 6.20 0.92 -3.17
CA ILE A 417 6.71 0.33 -1.93
C ILE A 417 5.75 0.54 -0.77
N ARG A 418 5.44 -0.54 -0.06
CA ARG A 418 4.69 -0.51 1.19
C ARG A 418 5.66 -0.43 2.36
N VAL A 419 5.49 0.56 3.22
CA VAL A 419 6.40 0.86 4.33
C VAL A 419 5.59 1.11 5.61
N SER A 420 6.06 0.54 6.72
CA SER A 420 5.49 0.78 8.05
C SER A 420 5.90 2.16 8.58
N ASN A 421 5.07 2.71 9.46
CA ASN A 421 5.31 4.02 10.07
C ASN A 421 6.69 4.11 10.74
N ARG A 422 7.42 5.18 10.46
CA ARG A 422 8.77 5.49 10.98
C ARG A 422 9.85 4.44 10.66
N GLN A 423 9.59 3.51 9.73
CA GLN A 423 10.58 2.53 9.28
C GLN A 423 11.23 3.00 7.99
N LYS A 424 12.55 2.88 7.91
CA LYS A 424 13.31 3.19 6.70
C LYS A 424 13.21 2.02 5.73
N ALA A 425 12.83 2.29 4.49
CA ALA A 425 12.84 1.32 3.41
C ALA A 425 13.77 1.75 2.29
N LYS A 426 14.45 0.78 1.67
CA LYS A 426 15.41 1.00 0.59
C LYS A 426 15.08 0.07 -0.58
N VAL A 427 15.00 0.65 -1.77
CA VAL A 427 14.81 -0.04 -3.05
C VAL A 427 15.98 0.32 -3.95
N LEU A 428 16.64 -0.69 -4.50
CA LEU A 428 17.66 -0.54 -5.54
C LEU A 428 17.22 -1.38 -6.75
N ILE A 429 17.07 -0.75 -7.90
CA ILE A 429 16.70 -1.38 -9.17
C ILE A 429 17.70 -0.91 -10.20
N GLY A 430 18.58 -1.78 -10.67
CA GLY A 430 19.65 -1.38 -11.56
C GLY A 430 20.67 -2.49 -11.84
N ASP A 431 21.73 -2.10 -12.55
CA ASP A 431 22.83 -2.96 -12.94
C ASP A 431 24.11 -2.58 -12.17
N LYS A 432 25.04 -3.53 -12.07
CA LYS A 432 26.38 -3.28 -11.54
C LYS A 432 27.37 -3.19 -12.69
N VAL A 433 27.87 -1.99 -12.97
CA VAL A 433 28.82 -1.75 -14.05
C VAL A 433 30.24 -1.94 -13.53
N PRO A 434 31.03 -2.87 -14.08
CA PRO A 434 32.44 -3.04 -13.71
C PRO A 434 33.30 -1.91 -14.30
N VAL A 435 34.10 -1.30 -13.44
CA VAL A 435 35.11 -0.29 -13.77
C VAL A 435 36.48 -0.89 -13.48
N ILE A 436 37.25 -1.12 -14.54
CA ILE A 436 38.59 -1.68 -14.44
C ILE A 436 39.57 -0.55 -14.16
N THR A 437 40.31 -0.65 -13.04
CA THR A 437 41.36 0.27 -12.64
C THR A 437 42.71 -0.44 -12.75
N THR A 438 43.61 0.06 -13.58
CA THR A 438 44.99 -0.41 -13.67
C THR A 438 45.89 0.40 -12.74
N THR A 439 46.53 -0.23 -11.75
CA THR A 439 47.61 0.39 -10.98
C THR A 439 48.95 -0.15 -11.47
N ILE A 440 49.88 0.77 -11.78
CA ILE A 440 51.25 0.43 -12.18
C ILE A 440 52.14 0.63 -10.95
N ASN A 441 52.73 -0.45 -10.45
CA ASN A 441 53.77 -0.34 -9.43
C ASN A 441 55.05 0.18 -10.08
N GLN A 442 55.55 1.33 -9.63
CA GLN A 442 56.72 1.98 -10.26
C GLN A 442 58.03 1.20 -10.05
N ASN A 443 58.05 0.24 -9.10
CA ASN A 443 59.24 -0.54 -8.74
C ASN A 443 59.32 -1.93 -9.39
N SER A 444 58.23 -2.41 -9.98
CA SER A 444 58.18 -3.65 -10.75
C SER A 444 57.17 -3.44 -11.85
N SER A 445 57.58 -3.55 -13.12
CA SER A 445 56.79 -3.26 -14.32
C SER A 445 55.53 -4.14 -14.51
N ALA A 446 54.96 -4.69 -13.43
CA ALA A 446 53.70 -5.39 -13.37
C ALA A 446 52.54 -4.41 -13.18
N SER A 447 51.65 -4.38 -14.17
CA SER A 447 50.33 -3.75 -14.06
C SER A 447 49.38 -4.68 -13.33
N THR A 448 48.78 -4.22 -12.24
CA THR A 448 47.69 -4.96 -11.57
C THR A 448 46.36 -4.33 -11.99
N GLU A 449 45.44 -5.16 -12.49
CA GLU A 449 44.07 -4.76 -12.78
C GLU A 449 43.17 -5.06 -11.58
N SER A 450 42.45 -4.06 -11.11
CA SER A 450 41.41 -4.19 -10.08
C SER A 450 40.05 -3.85 -10.69
N ILE A 451 39.04 -4.68 -10.42
CA ILE A 451 37.68 -4.48 -10.92
C ILE A 451 36.84 -3.92 -9.78
N ASN A 452 36.34 -2.69 -9.92
CA ASN A 452 35.38 -2.09 -8.98
C ASN A 452 33.99 -2.07 -9.61
N TYR A 453 32.95 -2.39 -8.86
CA TYR A 453 31.57 -2.37 -9.38
C TYR A 453 30.85 -1.11 -8.92
N LEU A 454 30.25 -0.39 -9.86
CA LEU A 454 29.43 0.78 -9.59
C LEU A 454 27.95 0.43 -9.82
N ASP A 455 27.11 0.66 -8.82
CA ASP A 455 25.67 0.47 -8.94
C ASP A 455 25.08 1.62 -9.79
N VAL A 456 24.42 1.29 -10.90
CA VAL A 456 23.72 2.24 -11.76
C VAL A 456 22.25 1.83 -11.87
N GLY A 457 21.34 2.78 -11.74
CA GLY A 457 19.90 2.54 -11.80
C GLY A 457 19.15 3.44 -10.83
N LEU A 458 18.02 2.97 -10.33
CA LEU A 458 17.19 3.67 -9.36
C LEU A 458 17.49 3.21 -7.94
N LYS A 459 17.85 4.14 -7.08
CA LYS A 459 17.97 3.97 -5.63
C LYS A 459 16.96 4.88 -4.95
N LEU A 460 15.99 4.29 -4.27
CA LEU A 460 14.94 5.00 -3.52
C LEU A 460 15.05 4.61 -2.05
N GLU A 461 15.29 5.59 -1.19
CA GLU A 461 15.25 5.45 0.25
C GLU A 461 14.13 6.34 0.79
N VAL A 462 13.22 5.75 1.57
CA VAL A 462 12.02 6.44 2.07
C VAL A 462 11.81 6.12 3.54
N THR A 463 11.38 7.12 4.30
CA THR A 463 10.94 6.97 5.70
C THR A 463 9.64 7.76 5.89
N PRO A 464 8.48 7.08 5.98
CA PRO A 464 7.21 7.75 6.18
C PRO A 464 6.91 7.97 7.66
N GLU A 465 6.18 9.03 7.95
CA GLU A 465 5.53 9.30 9.23
C GLU A 465 4.05 9.61 8.98
N ILE A 466 3.19 8.73 9.48
CA ILE A 466 1.73 8.80 9.29
C ILE A 466 1.12 9.54 10.48
N HIS A 467 0.42 10.63 10.18
CA HIS A 467 -0.28 11.45 11.16
C HIS A 467 -1.74 11.04 11.31
N VAL A 468 -2.34 11.39 12.45
CA VAL A 468 -3.74 11.08 12.78
C VAL A 468 -4.72 11.73 11.80
N ASN A 469 -4.37 12.88 11.21
CA ASN A 469 -5.21 13.62 10.26
C ASN A 469 -5.11 13.09 8.82
N SER A 470 -4.73 11.82 8.63
CA SER A 470 -4.57 11.17 7.30
C SER A 470 -3.57 11.89 6.38
N GLU A 471 -2.58 12.54 6.99
CA GLU A 471 -1.44 13.10 6.28
C GLU A 471 -0.20 12.25 6.53
N VAL A 472 0.68 12.21 5.55
CA VAL A 472 1.93 11.45 5.60
C VAL A 472 3.08 12.41 5.36
N THR A 473 3.97 12.54 6.33
CA THR A 473 5.27 13.17 6.12
C THR A 473 6.21 12.10 5.55
N ILE A 474 6.89 12.40 4.45
CA ILE A 474 7.77 11.47 3.76
C ILE A 474 9.13 12.11 3.66
N ALA A 475 10.13 11.50 4.30
CA ALA A 475 11.53 11.79 4.01
C ALA A 475 11.98 10.85 2.88
N ILE A 476 12.42 11.44 1.77
CA ILE A 476 12.77 10.72 0.54
C ILE A 476 14.16 11.13 0.05
N GLU A 477 14.95 10.11 -0.26
CA GLU A 477 16.22 10.22 -0.94
C GLU A 477 16.15 9.33 -2.19
N LEU A 478 16.07 9.97 -3.36
CA LEU A 478 16.04 9.30 -4.65
C LEU A 478 17.31 9.63 -5.42
N GLU A 479 17.90 8.61 -6.01
CA GLU A 479 19.00 8.71 -6.96
C GLU A 479 18.67 7.88 -8.20
N VAL A 480 18.77 8.51 -9.37
CA VAL A 480 18.61 7.86 -10.68
C VAL A 480 19.92 8.01 -11.43
N SER A 481 20.51 6.87 -11.77
CA SER A 481 21.81 6.76 -12.42
C SER A 481 21.69 5.94 -13.71
N SER A 482 22.30 6.42 -14.79
CA SER A 482 22.28 5.75 -16.09
C SER A 482 23.64 5.84 -16.78
N VAL A 483 24.02 4.80 -17.54
CA VAL A 483 25.21 4.84 -18.40
C VAL A 483 24.91 5.72 -19.61
N VAL A 484 25.59 6.86 -19.71
CA VAL A 484 25.39 7.85 -20.79
C VAL A 484 26.26 7.54 -21.99
N LYS A 485 27.53 7.15 -21.76
CA LYS A 485 28.48 6.90 -22.84
C LYS A 485 29.60 5.96 -22.42
N GLU A 486 29.99 5.07 -23.32
CA GLU A 486 31.24 4.32 -23.23
C GLU A 486 32.39 5.14 -23.83
N ILE A 487 33.42 5.38 -23.02
CA ILE A 487 34.64 6.09 -23.40
C ILE A 487 35.75 5.06 -23.50
N ARG A 488 36.23 4.81 -24.71
CA ARG A 488 37.44 3.99 -24.92
C ARG A 488 38.68 4.85 -24.69
N SER A 489 39.47 4.48 -23.70
CA SER A 489 40.78 5.07 -23.44
C SER A 489 41.77 4.72 -24.56
N THR A 490 42.80 5.54 -24.75
CA THR A 490 43.92 5.31 -25.70
C THR A 490 44.61 3.97 -25.48
N THR A 491 44.53 3.41 -24.26
CA THR A 491 45.06 2.10 -23.88
C THR A 491 44.13 0.92 -24.21
N GLY A 492 42.95 1.17 -24.81
CA GLY A 492 41.95 0.15 -25.12
C GLY A 492 41.00 -0.18 -23.96
N LEU A 493 41.21 0.40 -22.77
CA LEU A 493 40.32 0.23 -21.62
C LEU A 493 38.98 0.93 -21.84
N LEU A 494 37.90 0.29 -21.40
CA LEU A 494 36.55 0.81 -21.51
C LEU A 494 36.17 1.52 -20.18
N ALA A 495 35.90 2.82 -20.26
CA ALA A 495 35.38 3.63 -19.16
C ALA A 495 33.92 4.02 -19.43
N TYR A 496 33.13 4.29 -18.39
CA TYR A 496 31.72 4.64 -18.53
C TYR A 496 31.46 6.03 -17.95
N GLN A 497 30.80 6.88 -18.70
CA GLN A 497 30.23 8.13 -18.19
C GLN A 497 28.86 7.81 -17.59
N ILE A 498 28.71 8.03 -16.28
CA ILE A 498 27.44 7.83 -15.56
C ILE A 498 26.78 9.18 -15.35
N GLY A 499 25.55 9.34 -15.83
CA GLY A 499 24.69 10.47 -15.49
C GLY A 499 23.94 10.13 -14.21
N THR A 500 24.02 11.01 -13.20
CA THR A 500 23.33 10.83 -11.91
C THR A 500 22.40 12.00 -11.64
N ARG A 501 21.26 11.70 -11.02
CA ARG A 501 20.22 12.66 -10.70
C ARG A 501 19.69 12.35 -9.32
N ASN A 502 19.84 13.30 -8.40
CA ASN A 502 19.54 13.10 -6.99
C ASN A 502 18.51 14.11 -6.49
N ALA A 503 17.60 13.64 -5.64
CA ALA A 503 16.63 14.46 -4.93
C ALA A 503 16.57 14.01 -3.47
N ASN A 504 16.77 14.94 -2.54
CA ASN A 504 16.62 14.70 -1.10
C ASN A 504 15.68 15.77 -0.54
N THR A 505 14.54 15.34 -0.01
CA THR A 505 13.53 16.26 0.51
C THR A 505 12.65 15.60 1.57
N VAL A 506 11.97 16.44 2.34
CA VAL A 506 10.94 16.04 3.29
C VAL A 506 9.68 16.82 2.96
N LEU A 507 8.59 16.11 2.72
CA LEU A 507 7.32 16.69 2.30
C LEU A 507 6.16 16.05 3.05
N ARG A 508 5.07 16.79 3.21
CA ARG A 508 3.86 16.34 3.90
C ARG A 508 2.70 16.39 2.92
N LEU A 509 2.03 15.27 2.74
CA LEU A 509 0.97 15.08 1.74
C LEU A 509 -0.26 14.45 2.39
N ARG A 510 -1.43 14.68 1.82
CA ARG A 510 -2.64 13.95 2.19
C ARG A 510 -2.67 12.58 1.52
N ASP A 511 -3.44 11.67 2.10
CA ASP A 511 -3.72 10.37 1.50
C ASP A 511 -4.29 10.51 0.07
N GLY A 512 -3.66 9.84 -0.89
CA GLY A 512 -4.02 9.88 -2.32
C GLY A 512 -3.63 11.15 -3.07
N GLU A 513 -2.99 12.13 -2.41
CA GLU A 513 -2.55 13.38 -3.05
C GLU A 513 -1.25 13.17 -3.83
N THR A 514 -1.27 13.45 -5.13
CA THR A 514 -0.07 13.42 -5.97
C THR A 514 0.61 14.78 -5.96
N GLN A 515 1.88 14.81 -5.56
CA GLN A 515 2.70 16.02 -5.55
C GLN A 515 3.93 15.86 -6.44
N VAL A 516 4.29 16.94 -7.13
CA VAL A 516 5.58 17.03 -7.83
C VAL A 516 6.67 17.30 -6.81
N LEU A 517 7.61 16.36 -6.68
CA LEU A 517 8.80 16.44 -5.83
C LEU A 517 9.83 17.41 -6.41
N ALA A 518 10.12 17.22 -7.70
CA ALA A 518 11.16 17.93 -8.40
C ALA A 518 10.88 17.90 -9.91
N GLY A 519 11.23 19.00 -10.59
CA GLY A 519 11.22 19.11 -12.04
C GLY A 519 12.53 19.75 -12.50
N LEU A 520 13.16 19.17 -13.52
CA LEU A 520 14.35 19.75 -14.14
C LEU A 520 14.17 19.74 -15.66
N ILE A 521 14.27 20.92 -16.27
CA ILE A 521 14.26 21.11 -17.72
C ILE A 521 15.63 21.68 -18.12
N LYS A 522 16.34 20.96 -18.99
CA LYS A 522 17.58 21.40 -19.62
C LYS A 522 17.34 21.55 -21.12
N ASP A 523 17.53 22.74 -21.66
CA ASP A 523 17.53 23.02 -23.09
C ASP A 523 18.92 23.56 -23.48
N GLU A 524 19.57 22.90 -24.43
CA GLU A 524 20.91 23.21 -24.90
C GLU A 524 20.88 23.35 -26.42
N GLN A 525 21.27 24.52 -26.91
CA GLN A 525 21.33 24.80 -28.34
C GLN A 525 22.74 25.26 -28.69
N SER A 526 23.36 24.56 -29.62
CA SER A 526 24.68 24.90 -30.16
C SER A 526 24.56 25.07 -31.66
N ARG A 527 24.98 26.23 -32.17
CA ARG A 527 25.10 26.48 -33.60
C ARG A 527 26.55 26.78 -33.91
N SER A 528 27.14 26.02 -34.82
CA SER A 528 28.48 26.30 -35.33
C SER A 528 28.42 26.45 -36.84
N SER A 529 29.18 27.40 -37.36
CA SER A 529 29.31 27.64 -38.79
C SER A 529 30.80 27.67 -39.12
N ALA A 530 31.21 26.86 -40.09
CA ALA A 530 32.56 26.84 -40.62
C ALA A 530 32.50 27.11 -42.12
N GLY A 531 33.13 28.17 -42.60
CA GLY A 531 33.04 28.56 -44.00
C GLY A 531 34.20 29.44 -44.44
N ILE A 532 34.14 29.88 -45.70
CA ILE A 532 35.12 30.82 -46.24
C ILE A 532 34.90 32.19 -45.57
N PRO A 533 35.95 32.80 -44.96
CA PRO A 533 35.83 34.14 -44.38
C PRO A 533 35.29 35.16 -45.40
N GLY A 534 34.35 36.01 -44.97
CA GLY A 534 33.67 36.97 -45.84
C GLY A 534 32.51 36.36 -46.63
N LEU A 535 32.75 35.40 -47.51
CA LEU A 535 31.70 34.81 -48.37
C LEU A 535 30.66 33.98 -47.59
N GLY A 536 31.09 33.31 -46.51
CA GLY A 536 30.22 32.52 -45.64
C GLY A 536 29.26 33.34 -44.77
N GLU A 537 29.51 34.66 -44.63
CA GLU A 537 28.72 35.57 -43.79
C GLU A 537 27.69 36.38 -44.59
N VAL A 538 27.73 36.32 -45.93
CA VAL A 538 26.83 37.10 -46.79
C VAL A 538 25.38 36.60 -46.64
N PRO A 539 24.41 37.49 -46.35
CA PRO A 539 23.00 37.10 -46.26
C PRO A 539 22.51 36.53 -47.59
N GLY A 540 21.75 35.43 -47.54
CA GLY A 540 21.17 34.74 -48.70
C GLY A 540 22.06 33.66 -49.31
N VAL A 541 23.33 33.98 -49.64
CA VAL A 541 24.26 33.05 -50.32
C VAL A 541 25.29 32.38 -49.39
N GLY A 542 25.48 32.89 -48.17
CA GLY A 542 26.49 32.38 -47.23
C GLY A 542 26.34 30.90 -46.85
N ARG A 543 25.14 30.32 -46.98
CA ARG A 543 24.88 28.88 -46.76
C ARG A 543 25.55 27.95 -47.77
N VAL A 544 25.88 28.45 -48.98
CA VAL A 544 26.62 27.69 -49.99
C VAL A 544 28.13 27.76 -49.71
N PHE A 545 28.59 28.81 -49.03
CA PHE A 545 30.00 29.05 -48.70
C PHE A 545 30.37 28.69 -47.26
N SER A 546 29.47 27.99 -46.55
CA SER A 546 29.67 27.52 -45.18
C SER A 546 29.00 26.18 -44.94
N ASN A 547 29.48 25.49 -43.90
CA ASN A 547 28.91 24.29 -43.33
C ASN A 547 28.31 24.64 -41.96
N GLN A 548 27.01 24.48 -41.80
CA GLN A 548 26.29 24.79 -40.56
C GLN A 548 25.99 23.50 -39.80
N THR A 549 26.37 23.45 -38.53
CA THR A 549 26.01 22.38 -37.59
C THR A 549 25.18 22.97 -36.46
N ASP A 550 23.89 22.63 -36.46
CA ASP A 550 22.93 22.97 -35.42
C ASP A 550 22.65 21.73 -34.58
N THR A 551 23.01 21.78 -33.30
CA THR A 551 22.70 20.77 -32.30
C THR A 551 21.68 21.34 -31.32
N LYS A 552 20.59 20.60 -31.09
CA LYS A 552 19.56 20.91 -30.10
C LYS A 552 19.41 19.71 -29.19
N GLY A 553 19.48 19.92 -27.87
CA GLY A 553 19.25 18.89 -26.87
C GLY A 553 18.26 19.41 -25.84
N ARG A 554 17.17 18.68 -25.61
CA ARG A 554 16.20 18.96 -24.56
C ARG A 554 16.06 17.73 -23.67
N SER A 555 16.21 17.93 -22.36
CA SER A 555 16.02 16.90 -21.34
C SER A 555 15.05 17.44 -20.30
N GLU A 556 13.98 16.70 -20.01
CA GLU A 556 12.95 17.07 -19.04
C GLU A 556 12.69 15.90 -18.11
N ILE A 557 12.71 16.17 -16.81
CA ILE A 557 12.54 15.16 -15.77
C ILE A 557 11.54 15.66 -14.75
N VAL A 558 10.54 14.84 -14.46
CA VAL A 558 9.49 15.12 -13.49
C VAL A 558 9.37 13.94 -12.54
N LEU A 559 9.45 14.23 -11.24
CA LEU A 559 9.28 13.26 -10.17
C LEU A 559 7.96 13.54 -9.47
N LEU A 560 7.09 12.55 -9.42
CA LEU A 560 5.83 12.60 -8.68
C LEU A 560 5.82 11.54 -7.58
N ILE A 561 5.12 11.85 -6.49
CA ILE A 561 4.86 10.90 -5.41
C ILE A 561 3.42 11.00 -4.98
N THR A 562 2.83 9.83 -4.74
CA THR A 562 1.48 9.67 -4.22
C THR A 562 1.51 8.69 -3.06
N PRO A 563 1.25 9.12 -1.81
CA PRO A 563 1.06 8.21 -0.70
C PRO A 563 -0.36 7.63 -0.74
N ARG A 564 -0.49 6.37 -0.37
CA ARG A 564 -1.77 5.69 -0.14
C ARG A 564 -1.71 4.96 1.20
N ILE A 565 -2.45 5.41 2.19
CA ILE A 565 -2.50 4.79 3.51
C ILE A 565 -3.23 3.45 3.37
N VAL A 566 -2.50 2.35 3.60
CA VAL A 566 -3.07 0.99 3.54
C VAL A 566 -3.72 0.63 4.88
N ARG A 567 -3.11 1.08 5.98
CA ARG A 567 -3.62 0.92 7.33
C ARG A 567 -3.49 2.26 8.06
N THR A 568 -4.63 2.84 8.43
CA THR A 568 -4.69 4.07 9.23
C THR A 568 -4.28 3.78 10.66
N MET A 569 -3.83 4.79 11.39
CA MET A 569 -3.67 4.69 12.85
C MET A 569 -5.08 4.62 13.46
N PRO A 570 -5.52 3.48 14.03
CA PRO A 570 -6.82 3.45 14.68
C PRO A 570 -6.72 4.29 15.94
N MET A 571 -7.49 5.37 16.04
CA MET A 571 -7.66 6.06 17.32
C MET A 571 -8.68 5.23 18.11
N PRO A 572 -8.30 4.60 19.24
CA PRO A 572 -9.26 3.91 20.08
C PRO A 572 -10.32 4.92 20.51
N ALA A 573 -11.58 4.50 20.57
CA ALA A 573 -12.67 5.40 20.96
C ALA A 573 -12.40 6.02 22.33
N ALA A 574 -12.82 7.27 22.55
CA ALA A 574 -12.50 8.02 23.77
C ALA A 574 -12.85 7.27 25.06
N HIS A 575 -13.91 6.47 25.08
CA HIS A 575 -14.32 5.65 26.24
C HIS A 575 -13.41 4.43 26.51
N VAL A 576 -12.57 4.04 25.55
CA VAL A 576 -11.50 3.04 25.73
C VAL A 576 -10.25 3.72 26.30
N LEU A 577 -10.01 4.97 25.92
CA LEU A 577 -8.88 5.79 26.40
C LEU A 577 -9.14 6.40 27.78
N GLU A 578 -10.39 6.68 28.12
CA GLU A 578 -10.81 7.24 29.40
C GLU A 578 -11.61 6.19 30.19
N PHE A 579 -10.99 5.66 31.24
CA PHE A 579 -11.68 4.82 32.21
C PHE A 579 -11.24 5.18 33.63
N PRO A 580 -12.14 5.08 34.62
CA PRO A 580 -11.77 5.26 36.01
C PRO A 580 -10.76 4.16 36.39
N SER A 581 -9.61 4.57 36.92
CA SER A 581 -8.54 3.66 37.36
C SER A 581 -8.58 3.37 38.86
N GLY A 582 -9.48 4.00 39.61
CA GLY A 582 -9.63 3.82 41.06
C GLY A 582 -8.93 4.91 41.85
N THR A 583 -8.42 4.56 43.02
CA THR A 583 -7.64 5.45 43.91
C THR A 583 -6.16 5.09 43.82
N PHE A 584 -5.27 5.99 44.24
CA PHE A 584 -3.82 5.74 44.23
C PHE A 584 -3.42 4.41 44.90
N ASP A 585 -4.07 4.06 46.02
CA ASP A 585 -3.77 2.84 46.77
C ASP A 585 -4.49 1.59 46.26
N ASN A 586 -5.53 1.74 45.43
CA ASN A 586 -6.41 0.65 45.02
C ASN A 586 -6.93 0.88 43.61
N ALA A 587 -6.41 0.09 42.66
CA ALA A 587 -6.88 0.09 41.28
C ALA A 587 -8.30 -0.49 41.20
N SER A 588 -9.22 0.24 40.56
CA SER A 588 -10.58 -0.25 40.30
C SER A 588 -11.20 0.42 39.09
N VAL A 589 -11.88 -0.38 38.28
CA VAL A 589 -12.58 0.08 37.06
C VAL A 589 -13.96 0.66 37.35
N ARG A 590 -14.37 0.77 38.62
CA ARG A 590 -15.67 1.28 39.05
C ARG A 590 -15.48 2.56 39.88
N PRO A 591 -16.03 3.71 39.46
CA PRO A 591 -15.92 4.93 40.23
C PRO A 591 -16.79 4.85 41.48
N MET A 592 -16.35 5.45 42.58
CA MET A 592 -17.15 5.53 43.80
C MET A 592 -18.24 6.58 43.62
N ARG A 593 -19.44 6.13 43.27
CA ARG A 593 -20.64 6.97 43.13
C ARG A 593 -21.81 6.28 43.80
N LEU A 594 -22.63 7.06 44.51
CA LEU A 594 -23.90 6.57 45.03
C LEU A 594 -24.88 6.54 43.85
N THR A 595 -25.31 5.35 43.47
CA THR A 595 -26.27 5.19 42.38
C THR A 595 -27.69 5.34 42.97
N PRO A 596 -28.54 6.26 42.49
CA PRO A 596 -29.93 6.31 42.93
C PRO A 596 -30.62 4.97 42.64
N GLY A 597 -31.34 4.42 43.62
CA GLY A 597 -31.94 3.07 43.59
C GLY A 597 -32.91 2.74 42.44
N GLY A 598 -33.12 3.65 41.48
CA GLY A 598 -33.95 3.47 40.30
C GLY A 598 -33.22 3.45 38.95
N GLN A 599 -31.89 3.61 38.90
CA GLN A 599 -31.13 3.62 37.64
C GLN A 599 -29.99 2.58 37.64
N TYR A 600 -30.34 1.31 37.76
CA TYR A 600 -29.50 0.23 37.20
C TYR A 600 -30.09 -0.17 35.85
N GLY A 601 -30.04 0.78 34.92
CA GLY A 601 -30.65 0.67 33.59
C GLY A 601 -30.22 1.84 32.71
N GLY A 602 -28.91 2.06 32.59
CA GLY A 602 -28.38 3.10 31.70
C GLY A 602 -27.01 3.56 32.14
N ALA A 603 -25.97 3.14 31.41
CA ALA A 603 -24.87 4.05 31.15
C ALA A 603 -25.46 5.31 30.49
N PRO A 604 -24.84 6.50 30.62
CA PRO A 604 -25.33 7.71 29.93
C PRO A 604 -25.56 7.35 28.47
N ALA A 605 -26.75 7.71 27.96
CA ALA A 605 -27.12 7.45 26.58
C ALA A 605 -25.95 7.88 25.69
N VAL A 606 -25.42 6.93 24.94
CA VAL A 606 -24.58 7.25 23.79
C VAL A 606 -25.42 8.19 22.95
N LEU A 607 -25.02 9.46 22.87
CA LEU A 607 -25.62 10.39 21.93
C LEU A 607 -25.41 9.76 20.55
N SER A 608 -26.48 9.21 19.97
CA SER A 608 -26.49 8.89 18.55
C SER A 608 -26.09 10.16 17.81
N PRO A 609 -25.12 10.12 16.88
CA PRO A 609 -24.95 11.22 15.95
C PRO A 609 -26.28 11.40 15.24
N ALA A 610 -26.85 12.61 15.33
CA ALA A 610 -28.10 12.95 14.67
C ALA A 610 -28.00 12.55 13.19
N GLU A 611 -28.96 11.74 12.73
CA GLU A 611 -29.16 11.54 11.30
C GLU A 611 -29.39 12.92 10.67
N PRO A 612 -28.69 13.27 9.57
CA PRO A 612 -29.06 14.43 8.80
C PRO A 612 -30.48 14.20 8.28
N SER A 613 -31.37 15.14 8.61
CA SER A 613 -32.74 15.20 8.11
C SER A 613 -32.75 15.20 6.58
N PRO A 614 -33.79 14.65 5.92
CA PRO A 614 -33.83 14.39 4.49
C PRO A 614 -33.68 15.63 3.60
#